data_AF-C1FF34-F1
#
_entry.id   AF-C1FF34-F1
#
_cell.length_a   1.000
_cell.length_b   1.000
_cell.length_c   1.000
_cell.angle_alpha   90.00
_cell.angle_beta   90.00
_cell.angle_gamma   90.00
#
_symmetry.space_group_name_H-M   'P 1'
#
loop_
_entity.id
_entity.type
_entity.pdbx_description
1 polymer ?
#
loop_
_entity_poly.entity_id
_entity_poly.type
_entity_poly.pdbx_seq_one_letter_code
_entity_poly.pdbx_strand_id
1 'polypeptide(L)'
;MQGLDSLAPRLAEYKAAGCEFAKWRSPLEIDVSAGQPSDLIIQANMRDLARYALICQAEGLVPIVEPDISLKGDHDLETAVRVNVKVQSELFKAMLDHGVYMEGAVLKSNIVNPGKACKTKYTVDEIAVANLAVFRRCLPTAIVTANFLSGGQSLEDASARLNAINKHKTAKDPWNLSFSWSAALQMPLFQLCKGKDGLQLEAMSELYLKELAIASAAARGEHVPGAGEGDHAIA
;
A
#
# COMPACT_ATOMS: atom_id res chain seq x y z
N MET A 1 1.74 -18.19 1.98
CA MET A 1 2.44 -17.73 0.75
C MET A 1 3.64 -18.64 0.47
N GLN A 2 4.27 -18.54 -0.71
CA GLN A 2 5.44 -19.35 -1.06
C GLN A 2 6.71 -18.50 -1.21
N GLY A 3 7.87 -19.11 -0.97
CA GLY A 3 9.19 -18.51 -1.23
C GLY A 3 9.99 -18.16 0.03
N LEU A 4 9.62 -18.65 1.22
CA LEU A 4 10.45 -18.54 2.41
C LEU A 4 11.65 -19.51 2.36
N ASP A 5 11.49 -20.61 1.63
CA ASP A 5 12.57 -21.56 1.38
C ASP A 5 13.75 -20.87 0.71
N SER A 6 14.94 -21.05 1.29
CA SER A 6 16.18 -20.41 0.83
C SER A 6 16.06 -18.88 0.69
N LEU A 7 15.23 -18.22 1.49
CA LEU A 7 15.11 -16.77 1.47
C LEU A 7 16.40 -16.10 1.97
N ALA A 8 16.96 -16.55 3.09
CA ALA A 8 18.21 -16.01 3.65
C ALA A 8 19.38 -15.97 2.64
N PRO A 9 19.76 -17.08 1.97
CA PRO A 9 20.86 -17.05 1.00
C PRO A 9 20.58 -16.13 -0.21
N ARG A 10 19.33 -16.03 -0.67
CA ARG A 10 18.96 -15.06 -1.72
C ARG A 10 19.11 -13.61 -1.25
N LEU A 11 18.69 -13.32 -0.03
CA LEU A 11 18.83 -11.98 0.55
C LEU A 11 20.30 -11.61 0.75
N ALA A 12 21.16 -12.55 1.18
CA ALA A 12 22.60 -12.33 1.26
C ALA A 12 23.20 -11.98 -0.12
N GLU A 13 22.78 -12.68 -1.18
CA GLU A 13 23.15 -12.35 -2.57
C GLU A 13 22.68 -10.95 -2.97
N TYR A 14 21.42 -10.60 -2.68
CA TYR A 14 20.87 -9.27 -2.98
C TYR A 14 21.56 -8.16 -2.20
N LYS A 15 21.91 -8.41 -0.93
CA LYS A 15 22.67 -7.46 -0.12
C LYS A 15 24.07 -7.25 -0.69
N ALA A 16 24.75 -8.33 -1.09
CA ALA A 16 26.05 -8.24 -1.78
C ALA A 16 25.96 -7.50 -3.12
N ALA A 17 24.82 -7.56 -3.80
CA ALA A 17 24.53 -6.80 -5.02
C ALA A 17 24.14 -5.32 -4.77
N GLY A 18 24.04 -4.89 -3.51
CA GLY A 18 23.76 -3.50 -3.12
C GLY A 18 22.29 -3.19 -2.82
N CYS A 19 21.42 -4.19 -2.68
CA CYS A 19 20.06 -3.97 -2.20
C CYS A 19 20.05 -3.61 -0.72
N GLU A 20 19.26 -2.59 -0.36
CA GLU A 20 19.11 -2.10 1.03
C GLU A 20 17.75 -2.47 1.65
N PHE A 21 16.78 -2.85 0.81
CA PHE A 21 15.46 -3.28 1.24
C PHE A 21 14.94 -4.41 0.35
N ALA A 22 13.96 -5.14 0.86
CA ALA A 22 13.21 -6.14 0.12
C ALA A 22 11.72 -5.85 0.23
N LYS A 23 10.89 -6.51 -0.59
CA LYS A 23 9.43 -6.36 -0.53
C LYS A 23 8.75 -7.72 -0.64
N TRP A 24 7.74 -7.97 0.20
CA TRP A 24 6.90 -9.15 0.10
C TRP A 24 5.41 -8.81 0.12
N ARG A 25 4.68 -9.28 -0.89
CA ARG A 25 3.24 -9.06 -1.07
C ARG A 25 2.42 -10.24 -0.60
N SER A 26 1.42 -9.95 0.23
CA SER A 26 0.40 -10.86 0.71
C SER A 26 -0.98 -10.42 0.23
N PRO A 27 -1.53 -10.98 -0.87
CA PRO A 27 -2.84 -10.61 -1.37
C PRO A 27 -3.97 -11.16 -0.49
N LEU A 28 -5.00 -10.35 -0.26
CA LEU A 28 -6.28 -10.73 0.35
C LEU A 28 -7.43 -10.11 -0.45
N GLU A 29 -8.61 -10.74 -0.40
CA GLU A 29 -9.83 -10.20 -1.02
C GLU A 29 -10.95 -10.18 0.03
N ILE A 30 -11.78 -9.13 -0.03
CA ILE A 30 -12.99 -9.00 0.79
C ILE A 30 -14.17 -9.55 0.00
N ASP A 31 -14.75 -10.63 0.49
CA ASP A 31 -16.05 -11.16 0.03
C ASP A 31 -16.89 -11.44 1.28
N VAL A 32 -17.80 -10.53 1.58
CA VAL A 32 -18.64 -10.61 2.78
C VAL A 32 -19.56 -11.83 2.71
N SER A 33 -20.05 -12.18 1.51
CA SER A 33 -20.97 -13.31 1.31
C SER A 33 -20.27 -14.66 1.52
N ALA A 34 -19.00 -14.77 1.14
CA ALA A 34 -18.18 -15.95 1.32
C ALA A 34 -17.41 -15.97 2.66
N GLY A 35 -17.61 -14.98 3.52
CA GLY A 35 -16.91 -14.86 4.81
C GLY A 35 -15.40 -14.64 4.67
N GLN A 36 -14.97 -13.93 3.62
CA GLN A 36 -13.56 -13.68 3.32
C GLN A 36 -13.12 -12.24 3.63
N PRO A 37 -11.86 -12.04 4.07
CA PRO A 37 -10.87 -13.08 4.36
C PRO A 37 -11.16 -13.79 5.69
N SER A 38 -11.09 -15.12 5.69
CA SER A 38 -11.24 -15.93 6.91
C SER A 38 -10.06 -15.73 7.88
N ASP A 39 -10.26 -16.03 9.17
CA ASP A 39 -9.21 -15.92 10.20
C ASP A 39 -7.96 -16.73 9.85
N LEU A 40 -8.15 -17.94 9.33
CA LEU A 40 -7.04 -18.80 8.92
C LEU A 40 -6.19 -18.14 7.83
N ILE A 41 -6.82 -17.52 6.83
CA ILE A 41 -6.11 -16.83 5.75
C ILE A 41 -5.35 -15.63 6.29
N ILE A 42 -5.96 -14.85 7.17
CA ILE A 42 -5.30 -13.69 7.78
C ILE A 42 -4.08 -14.16 8.58
N GLN A 43 -4.27 -15.08 9.53
CA GLN A 43 -3.21 -15.58 10.41
C GLN A 43 -2.05 -16.22 9.63
N ALA A 44 -2.34 -17.11 8.68
CA ALA A 44 -1.31 -17.79 7.91
C ALA A 44 -0.46 -16.79 7.12
N ASN A 45 -1.11 -15.85 6.44
CA ASN A 45 -0.40 -14.86 5.63
C ASN A 45 0.40 -13.85 6.47
N MET A 46 -0.17 -13.36 7.57
CA MET A 46 0.50 -12.37 8.41
C MET A 46 1.69 -12.97 9.16
N ARG A 47 1.61 -14.25 9.56
CA ARG A 47 2.77 -14.99 10.10
C ARG A 47 3.87 -15.17 9.06
N ASP A 48 3.53 -15.50 7.82
CA ASP A 48 4.50 -15.58 6.74
C ASP A 48 5.18 -14.23 6.47
N LEU A 49 4.44 -13.11 6.48
CA LEU A 49 5.03 -11.76 6.39
C LEU A 49 5.98 -11.46 7.55
N ALA A 50 5.63 -11.85 8.78
CA ALA A 50 6.51 -11.67 9.94
C ALA A 50 7.80 -12.50 9.82
N ARG A 51 7.71 -13.76 9.38
CA ARG A 51 8.90 -14.60 9.10
C ARG A 51 9.78 -13.99 8.02
N TYR A 52 9.17 -13.55 6.92
CA TYR A 52 9.86 -12.82 5.85
C TYR A 52 10.61 -11.59 6.42
N ALA A 53 9.92 -10.78 7.22
CA ALA A 53 10.50 -9.55 7.78
C ALA A 53 11.70 -9.83 8.70
N LEU A 54 11.58 -10.83 9.57
CA LEU A 54 12.68 -11.25 10.45
C LEU A 54 13.91 -11.72 9.65
N ILE A 55 13.69 -12.54 8.61
CA ILE A 55 14.79 -13.04 7.77
C ILE A 55 15.45 -11.87 7.02
N CYS A 56 14.69 -10.90 6.49
CA CYS A 56 15.27 -9.69 5.90
C CYS A 56 16.18 -8.94 6.86
N GLN A 57 15.73 -8.73 8.09
CA GLN A 57 16.51 -8.00 9.09
C GLN A 57 17.77 -8.76 9.49
N ALA A 58 17.70 -10.09 9.61
CA ALA A 58 18.87 -10.93 9.88
C ALA A 58 19.95 -10.82 8.78
N GLU A 59 19.53 -10.62 7.53
CA GLU A 59 20.42 -10.44 6.37
C GLU A 59 20.73 -8.95 6.06
N GLY A 60 20.38 -8.03 6.96
CA GLY A 60 20.72 -6.60 6.84
C GLY A 60 19.94 -5.84 5.77
N LEU A 61 18.71 -6.26 5.49
CA LEU A 61 17.77 -5.60 4.57
C LEU A 61 16.53 -5.10 5.31
N VAL A 62 16.06 -3.90 4.97
CA VAL A 62 14.78 -3.37 5.46
C VAL A 62 13.61 -4.13 4.80
N PRO A 63 12.73 -4.80 5.54
CA PRO A 63 11.54 -5.43 4.97
C PRO A 63 10.42 -4.42 4.71
N ILE A 64 9.92 -4.41 3.48
CA ILE A 64 8.61 -3.84 3.15
C ILE A 64 7.56 -4.95 3.25
N VAL A 65 6.72 -4.88 4.28
CA VAL A 65 5.61 -5.82 4.51
C VAL A 65 4.34 -5.29 3.84
N GLU A 66 3.77 -6.06 2.90
CA GLU A 66 2.65 -5.62 2.07
C GLU A 66 1.42 -6.53 2.25
N PRO A 67 0.58 -6.31 3.29
CA PRO A 67 -0.75 -6.90 3.37
C PRO A 67 -1.68 -6.19 2.36
N ASP A 68 -1.79 -6.74 1.15
CA ASP A 68 -2.50 -6.11 0.04
C ASP A 68 -3.95 -6.60 -0.02
N ILE A 69 -4.87 -5.78 0.50
CA ILE A 69 -6.31 -6.02 0.36
C ILE A 69 -6.79 -5.40 -0.96
N SER A 70 -7.32 -6.27 -1.83
CA SER A 70 -7.81 -5.93 -3.17
C SER A 70 -8.98 -4.94 -3.14
N LEU A 71 -9.00 -4.00 -4.10
CA LEU A 71 -10.11 -3.07 -4.34
C LEU A 71 -11.37 -3.76 -4.91
N LYS A 72 -11.30 -5.05 -5.28
CA LYS A 72 -12.45 -5.79 -5.81
C LYS A 72 -13.54 -6.00 -4.75
N GLY A 73 -14.78 -6.14 -5.21
CA GLY A 73 -15.95 -6.41 -4.38
C GLY A 73 -16.90 -5.22 -4.30
N ASP A 74 -17.97 -5.40 -3.54
CA ASP A 74 -19.07 -4.44 -3.35
C ASP A 74 -19.21 -3.95 -1.90
N HIS A 75 -18.24 -4.30 -1.05
CA HIS A 75 -18.20 -3.93 0.35
C HIS A 75 -18.16 -2.41 0.55
N ASP A 76 -18.81 -1.95 1.62
CA ASP A 76 -18.80 -0.56 2.05
C ASP A 76 -17.47 -0.15 2.72
N LEU A 77 -17.29 1.15 2.93
CA LEU A 77 -16.06 1.69 3.52
C LEU A 77 -15.89 1.25 4.98
N GLU A 78 -16.98 1.08 5.71
CA GLU A 78 -17.02 0.59 7.08
C GLU A 78 -16.49 -0.85 7.18
N THR A 79 -16.89 -1.71 6.24
CA THR A 79 -16.37 -3.07 6.11
C THR A 79 -14.90 -3.05 5.74
N ALA A 80 -14.48 -2.20 4.80
CA ALA A 80 -13.07 -2.06 4.44
C ALA A 80 -12.22 -1.68 5.66
N VAL A 81 -12.66 -0.70 6.46
CA VAL A 81 -12.01 -0.30 7.71
C VAL A 81 -11.92 -1.48 8.68
N ARG A 82 -13.02 -2.20 8.92
CA ARG A 82 -13.06 -3.34 9.84
C ARG A 82 -12.07 -4.43 9.44
N VAL A 83 -12.03 -4.80 8.16
CA VAL A 83 -11.12 -5.84 7.65
C VAL A 83 -9.67 -5.37 7.71
N ASN A 84 -9.37 -4.14 7.29
CA ASN A 84 -8.01 -3.61 7.33
C ASN A 84 -7.45 -3.55 8.76
N VAL A 85 -8.25 -3.10 9.74
CA VAL A 85 -7.83 -3.12 11.16
C VAL A 85 -7.50 -4.54 11.60
N LYS A 86 -8.35 -5.52 11.27
CA LYS A 86 -8.13 -6.93 11.65
C LYS A 86 -6.84 -7.49 11.03
N VAL A 87 -6.66 -7.31 9.72
CA VAL A 87 -5.50 -7.82 8.99
C VAL A 87 -4.20 -7.18 9.49
N GLN A 88 -4.17 -5.85 9.61
CA GLN A 88 -2.98 -5.14 10.06
C GLN A 88 -2.67 -5.42 11.54
N SER A 89 -3.69 -5.54 12.40
CA SER A 89 -3.46 -5.94 13.81
C SER A 89 -2.83 -7.33 13.91
N GLU A 90 -3.28 -8.30 13.11
CA GLU A 90 -2.65 -9.62 13.06
C GLU A 90 -1.23 -9.56 12.52
N LEU A 91 -0.95 -8.70 11.51
CA LEU A 91 0.42 -8.46 11.03
C LEU A 91 1.33 -7.97 12.14
N PHE A 92 0.95 -6.90 12.83
CA PHE A 92 1.81 -6.31 13.85
C PHE A 92 1.96 -7.22 15.06
N LYS A 93 0.91 -7.98 15.43
CA LYS A 93 1.01 -9.03 16.45
C LYS A 93 2.02 -10.10 16.03
N ALA A 94 1.91 -10.61 14.80
CA ALA A 94 2.83 -11.61 14.30
C ALA A 94 4.28 -11.09 14.23
N MET A 95 4.48 -9.82 13.83
CA MET A 95 5.79 -9.19 13.82
C MET A 95 6.40 -9.12 15.23
N LEU A 96 5.61 -8.73 16.25
CA LEU A 96 6.06 -8.76 17.65
C LEU A 96 6.43 -10.17 18.10
N ASP A 97 5.58 -11.15 17.81
CA ASP A 97 5.80 -12.54 18.22
C ASP A 97 7.07 -13.17 17.62
N HIS A 98 7.45 -12.73 16.42
CA HIS A 98 8.67 -13.17 15.75
C HIS A 98 9.90 -12.32 16.12
N GLY A 99 9.74 -11.26 16.90
CA GLY A 99 10.85 -10.38 17.29
C GLY A 99 11.33 -9.46 16.16
N VAL A 100 10.45 -9.07 15.23
CA VAL A 100 10.79 -8.11 14.17
C VAL A 100 11.01 -6.72 14.77
N TYR A 101 12.11 -6.08 14.42
CA TYR A 101 12.44 -4.70 14.82
C TYR A 101 11.58 -3.72 14.00
N MET A 102 10.54 -3.15 14.62
CA MET A 102 9.52 -2.38 13.89
C MET A 102 10.05 -1.08 13.30
N GLU A 103 10.98 -0.42 13.97
CA GLU A 103 11.62 0.83 13.51
C GLU A 103 12.45 0.61 12.23
N GLY A 104 12.89 -0.62 12.00
CA GLY A 104 13.59 -1.05 10.80
C GLY A 104 12.69 -1.73 9.77
N ALA A 105 11.37 -1.49 9.78
CA ALA A 105 10.43 -2.07 8.84
C ALA A 105 9.54 -0.98 8.19
N VAL A 106 9.01 -1.28 7.00
CA VAL A 106 8.12 -0.38 6.25
C VAL A 106 6.80 -1.09 5.99
N LEU A 107 5.68 -0.45 6.33
CA LEU A 107 4.36 -0.93 5.90
C LEU A 107 4.09 -0.48 4.47
N LYS A 108 3.66 -1.40 3.61
CA LYS A 108 3.04 -1.08 2.33
C LYS A 108 1.58 -1.52 2.33
N SER A 109 0.68 -0.57 2.61
CA SER A 109 -0.76 -0.84 2.71
C SER A 109 -1.49 -0.49 1.41
N ASN A 110 -2.62 -1.15 1.13
CA ASN A 110 -3.64 -0.58 0.25
C ASN A 110 -4.18 0.74 0.84
N ILE A 111 -4.64 1.64 -0.03
CA ILE A 111 -5.58 2.68 0.41
C ILE A 111 -6.88 1.97 0.81
N VAL A 112 -7.40 2.27 1.99
CA VAL A 112 -8.67 1.75 2.49
C VAL A 112 -9.78 2.45 1.73
N ASN A 113 -10.46 1.72 0.85
CA ASN A 113 -11.51 2.22 -0.02
C ASN A 113 -12.75 1.31 0.11
N PRO A 114 -13.95 1.81 -0.23
CA PRO A 114 -15.04 0.91 -0.57
C PRO A 114 -14.65 0.02 -1.76
N GLY A 115 -15.31 -1.13 -1.89
CA GLY A 115 -15.10 -2.02 -3.02
C GLY A 115 -15.49 -1.33 -4.33
N LYS A 116 -14.81 -1.67 -5.43
CA LYS A 116 -15.02 -1.07 -6.76
C LYS A 116 -16.48 -1.11 -7.22
N ALA A 117 -17.23 -2.15 -6.85
CA ALA A 117 -18.64 -2.32 -7.19
C ALA A 117 -19.62 -1.78 -6.14
N CYS A 118 -19.12 -1.17 -5.05
CA CYS A 118 -19.92 -0.61 -3.97
C CYS A 118 -20.86 0.46 -4.52
N LYS A 119 -22.14 0.38 -4.14
CA LYS A 119 -23.20 1.29 -4.61
C LYS A 119 -23.29 2.56 -3.78
N THR A 120 -22.75 2.56 -2.57
CA THR A 120 -22.64 3.76 -1.73
C THR A 120 -21.49 4.61 -2.25
N LYS A 121 -21.75 5.90 -2.46
CA LYS A 121 -20.72 6.88 -2.84
C LYS A 121 -20.01 7.39 -1.60
N TYR A 122 -18.72 7.65 -1.73
CA TYR A 122 -17.90 8.25 -0.69
C TYR A 122 -17.04 9.34 -1.30
N THR A 123 -16.90 10.43 -0.57
CA THR A 123 -15.98 11.51 -0.90
C THR A 123 -14.54 11.12 -0.58
N VAL A 124 -13.59 11.79 -1.23
CA VAL A 124 -12.15 11.64 -0.98
C VAL A 124 -11.79 11.93 0.49
N ASP A 125 -12.50 12.85 1.14
CA ASP A 125 -12.30 13.20 2.55
C ASP A 125 -12.81 12.12 3.50
N GLU A 126 -13.96 11.49 3.22
CA GLU A 126 -14.44 10.34 3.98
C GLU A 126 -13.47 9.15 3.88
N ILE A 127 -12.94 8.89 2.67
CA ILE A 127 -11.90 7.89 2.44
C ILE A 127 -10.63 8.25 3.22
N ALA A 128 -10.22 9.50 3.23
CA ALA A 128 -9.04 9.95 3.96
C ALA A 128 -9.18 9.73 5.47
N VAL A 129 -10.33 10.11 6.05
CA VAL A 129 -10.63 9.90 7.47
C VAL A 129 -10.65 8.41 7.81
N ALA A 130 -11.23 7.57 6.95
CA ALA A 130 -11.25 6.12 7.13
C ALA A 130 -9.85 5.49 7.15
N ASN A 131 -8.94 5.93 6.27
CA ASN A 131 -7.55 5.48 6.25
C ASN A 131 -6.81 5.84 7.54
N LEU A 132 -6.92 7.10 7.99
CA LEU A 132 -6.33 7.53 9.26
C LEU A 132 -6.93 6.78 10.45
N ALA A 133 -8.24 6.49 10.42
CA ALA A 133 -8.89 5.71 11.47
C ALA A 133 -8.33 4.27 11.57
N VAL A 134 -7.99 3.62 10.45
CA VAL A 134 -7.31 2.32 10.48
C VAL A 134 -5.95 2.45 11.15
N PHE A 135 -5.09 3.36 10.70
CA PHE A 135 -3.75 3.51 11.27
C PHE A 135 -3.77 3.89 12.75
N ARG A 136 -4.63 4.83 13.16
CA ARG A 136 -4.83 5.19 14.58
C ARG A 136 -5.25 4.02 15.47
N ARG A 137 -5.90 3.00 14.91
CA ARG A 137 -6.36 1.83 15.68
C ARG A 137 -5.31 0.74 15.81
N CYS A 138 -4.41 0.58 14.83
CA CYS A 138 -3.53 -0.59 14.81
C CYS A 138 -2.08 -0.34 14.40
N LEU A 139 -1.72 0.76 13.73
CA LEU A 139 -0.35 0.99 13.28
C LEU A 139 0.54 1.38 14.48
N PRO A 140 1.57 0.58 14.84
CA PRO A 140 2.47 0.96 15.92
C PRO A 140 3.23 2.24 15.58
N THR A 141 3.44 3.11 16.56
CA THR A 141 4.23 4.34 16.39
C THR A 141 5.71 4.08 16.10
N ALA A 142 6.20 2.86 16.38
CA ALA A 142 7.56 2.43 16.05
C ALA A 142 7.78 2.29 14.53
N ILE A 143 6.75 1.96 13.74
CA ILE A 143 6.87 1.92 12.28
C ILE A 143 6.82 3.35 11.78
N VAL A 144 7.93 3.87 11.24
CA VAL A 144 8.07 5.30 10.91
C VAL A 144 7.30 5.70 9.65
N THR A 145 7.15 4.79 8.68
CA THR A 145 6.56 5.10 7.38
C THR A 145 5.60 4.02 6.89
N ALA A 146 4.47 4.47 6.34
CA ALA A 146 3.52 3.64 5.61
C ALA A 146 3.39 4.17 4.17
N ASN A 147 3.67 3.31 3.20
CA ASN A 147 3.73 3.68 1.79
C ASN A 147 2.61 3.00 1.04
N PHE A 148 1.62 3.75 0.55
CA PHE A 148 0.46 3.15 -0.08
C PHE A 148 0.79 2.52 -1.44
N LEU A 149 0.25 1.34 -1.71
CA LEU A 149 0.16 0.79 -3.07
C LEU A 149 -0.98 1.46 -3.83
N SER A 150 -0.87 1.56 -5.16
CA SER A 150 -1.92 2.20 -5.98
C SER A 150 -3.13 1.29 -6.22
N GLY A 151 -3.01 -0.02 -6.07
CA GLY A 151 -4.17 -0.94 -6.03
C GLY A 151 -5.04 -0.97 -7.30
N GLY A 152 -4.49 -0.56 -8.45
CA GLY A 152 -5.22 -0.46 -9.72
C GLY A 152 -6.01 0.84 -9.91
N GLN A 153 -5.85 1.81 -9.01
CA GLN A 153 -6.36 3.17 -9.18
C GLN A 153 -5.56 3.91 -10.25
N SER A 154 -6.18 4.91 -10.88
CA SER A 154 -5.48 5.89 -11.72
C SER A 154 -4.51 6.73 -10.88
N LEU A 155 -3.61 7.45 -11.54
CA LEU A 155 -2.71 8.37 -10.84
C LEU A 155 -3.52 9.46 -10.13
N GLU A 156 -4.50 10.04 -10.82
CA GLU A 156 -5.36 11.12 -10.35
C GLU A 156 -6.08 10.73 -9.06
N ASP A 157 -6.73 9.55 -9.03
CA ASP A 157 -7.45 9.10 -7.84
C ASP A 157 -6.50 8.74 -6.70
N ALA A 158 -5.39 8.07 -7.00
CA ALA A 158 -4.40 7.68 -5.99
C ALA A 158 -3.72 8.91 -5.37
N SER A 159 -3.38 9.92 -6.17
CA SER A 159 -2.79 11.17 -5.69
C SER A 159 -3.78 12.02 -4.93
N ALA A 160 -5.03 12.13 -5.39
CA ALA A 160 -6.07 12.86 -4.67
C ALA A 160 -6.34 12.26 -3.28
N ARG A 161 -6.47 10.92 -3.19
CA ARG A 161 -6.67 10.21 -1.92
C ARG A 161 -5.47 10.34 -0.98
N LEU A 162 -4.24 10.14 -1.48
CA LEU A 162 -3.03 10.31 -0.68
C LEU A 162 -2.89 11.75 -0.14
N ASN A 163 -3.20 12.73 -0.98
CA ASN A 163 -3.18 14.14 -0.62
C ASN A 163 -4.21 14.44 0.49
N ALA A 164 -5.45 13.99 0.33
CA ALA A 164 -6.49 14.19 1.33
C ALA A 164 -6.13 13.50 2.66
N ILE A 165 -5.57 12.29 2.62
CA ILE A 165 -5.05 11.59 3.82
C ILE A 165 -4.03 12.47 4.54
N ASN A 166 -3.02 12.99 3.83
CA ASN A 166 -2.00 13.82 4.45
C ASN A 166 -2.53 15.17 4.96
N LYS A 167 -3.49 15.79 4.29
CA LYS A 167 -4.16 17.03 4.76
C LYS A 167 -4.98 16.83 6.03
N HIS A 168 -5.58 15.64 6.20
CA HIS A 168 -6.37 15.31 7.38
C HIS A 168 -5.53 14.83 8.58
N LYS A 169 -4.21 14.67 8.40
CA LYS A 169 -3.32 14.36 9.51
C LYS A 169 -3.30 15.51 10.52
N THR A 170 -3.15 15.12 11.76
CA THR A 170 -2.95 16.02 12.89
C THR A 170 -1.61 15.73 13.55
N ALA A 171 -1.22 16.53 14.53
CA ALA A 171 -0.02 16.27 15.34
C ALA A 171 -0.03 14.90 16.07
N LYS A 172 -1.19 14.23 16.14
CA LYS A 172 -1.34 12.89 16.74
C LYS A 172 -1.02 11.74 15.77
N ASP A 173 -0.77 12.04 14.50
CA ASP A 173 -0.51 11.05 13.45
C ASP A 173 0.98 11.06 13.08
N PRO A 174 1.84 10.30 13.81
CA PRO A 174 3.29 10.46 13.76
C PRO A 174 3.93 9.87 12.49
N TRP A 175 3.19 9.07 11.73
CA TRP A 175 3.72 8.30 10.61
C TRP A 175 3.96 9.16 9.38
N ASN A 176 5.06 8.93 8.68
CA ASN A 176 5.19 9.41 7.31
C ASN A 176 4.25 8.60 6.39
N LEU A 177 3.33 9.25 5.69
CA LEU A 177 2.37 8.59 4.80
C LEU A 177 2.69 8.94 3.35
N SER A 178 3.25 7.98 2.62
CA SER A 178 3.79 8.19 1.28
C SER A 178 3.26 7.14 0.29
N PHE A 179 3.94 6.95 -0.84
CA PHE A 179 3.54 6.06 -1.91
C PHE A 179 4.61 5.03 -2.26
N SER A 180 4.17 3.86 -2.73
CA SER A 180 4.98 2.83 -3.39
C SER A 180 4.20 2.33 -4.61
N TRP A 181 4.17 3.16 -5.65
CA TRP A 181 3.34 2.95 -6.85
C TRP A 181 4.14 2.39 -8.02
N SER A 182 3.52 1.48 -8.77
CA SER A 182 4.05 0.95 -10.03
C SER A 182 3.05 1.24 -11.15
N ALA A 183 1.93 0.51 -11.21
CA ALA A 183 0.98 0.63 -12.33
C ALA A 183 0.50 2.06 -12.58
N ALA A 184 0.24 2.85 -11.53
CA ALA A 184 -0.23 4.23 -11.65
C ALA A 184 0.80 5.18 -12.29
N LEU A 185 2.10 4.87 -12.21
CA LEU A 185 3.19 5.70 -12.75
C LEU A 185 3.83 5.10 -14.00
N GLN A 186 3.77 3.78 -14.18
CA GLN A 186 4.50 3.08 -15.24
C GLN A 186 3.60 2.70 -16.41
N MET A 187 2.31 2.41 -16.17
CA MET A 187 1.41 2.07 -17.27
C MET A 187 1.21 3.20 -18.29
N PRO A 188 1.06 4.48 -17.88
CA PRO A 188 0.99 5.59 -18.82
C PRO A 188 2.24 5.67 -19.72
N LEU A 189 3.44 5.42 -19.17
CA LEU A 189 4.69 5.41 -19.94
C LEU A 189 4.68 4.34 -21.04
N PHE A 190 4.17 3.14 -20.73
CA PHE A 190 4.06 2.07 -21.72
C PHE A 190 3.05 2.39 -22.83
N GLN A 191 2.00 3.17 -22.54
CA GLN A 191 1.08 3.61 -23.59
C GLN A 191 1.73 4.53 -24.62
N LEU A 192 2.74 5.32 -24.22
CA LEU A 192 3.49 6.17 -25.16
C LEU A 192 4.22 5.37 -26.25
N CYS A 193 4.57 4.11 -25.94
CA CYS A 193 5.27 3.20 -26.84
C CYS A 193 4.33 2.38 -27.73
N LYS A 194 3.01 2.40 -27.46
CA LYS A 194 2.05 1.56 -28.17
C LYS A 194 1.98 1.95 -29.65
N GLY A 195 2.21 0.97 -30.53
CA GLY A 195 2.19 1.18 -31.99
C GLY A 195 3.42 1.88 -32.56
N LYS A 196 4.54 1.89 -31.83
CA LYS A 196 5.82 2.49 -32.27
C LYS A 196 6.95 1.46 -32.21
N ASP A 197 7.98 1.65 -33.04
CA ASP A 197 9.09 0.71 -33.20
C ASP A 197 10.22 0.87 -32.15
N GLY A 198 9.90 1.37 -30.95
CA GLY A 198 10.89 1.52 -29.88
C GLY A 198 10.40 2.30 -28.66
N LEU A 199 11.25 2.31 -27.62
CA LEU A 199 11.01 3.07 -26.40
C LEU A 199 11.04 4.56 -26.69
N GLN A 200 10.04 5.28 -26.19
CA GLN A 200 9.92 6.73 -26.37
C GLN A 200 10.63 7.44 -25.22
N LEU A 201 11.95 7.25 -25.10
CA LEU A 201 12.71 7.56 -23.89
C LEU A 201 12.56 9.01 -23.44
N GLU A 202 12.58 10.00 -24.34
CA GLU A 202 12.38 11.40 -23.94
C GLU A 202 10.98 11.62 -23.37
N ALA A 203 9.94 11.22 -24.09
CA ALA A 203 8.54 11.41 -23.67
C ALA A 203 8.20 10.61 -22.41
N MET A 204 8.74 9.40 -22.26
CA MET A 204 8.59 8.58 -21.05
C MET A 204 9.26 9.25 -19.85
N SER A 205 10.46 9.81 -20.03
CA SER A 205 11.19 10.49 -18.96
C SER A 205 10.46 11.76 -18.51
N GLU A 206 9.97 12.56 -19.47
CA GLU A 206 9.19 13.76 -19.19
C GLU A 206 7.89 13.44 -18.43
N LEU A 207 7.13 12.45 -18.92
CA LEU A 207 5.89 12.02 -18.26
C LEU A 207 6.18 11.47 -16.86
N TYR A 208 7.20 10.64 -16.70
CA TYR A 208 7.54 10.05 -15.41
C TYR A 208 7.92 11.12 -14.37
N LEU A 209 8.72 12.12 -14.75
CA LEU A 209 9.07 13.24 -13.85
C LEU A 209 7.83 14.05 -13.45
N LYS A 210 6.93 14.32 -14.39
CA LYS A 210 5.67 15.01 -14.13
C LYS A 210 4.79 14.24 -13.15
N GLU A 211 4.60 12.94 -13.38
CA GLU A 211 3.76 12.08 -12.52
C GLU A 211 4.38 11.89 -11.13
N LEU A 212 5.71 11.77 -11.03
CA LEU A 212 6.42 11.76 -9.75
C LEU A 212 6.26 13.08 -8.99
N ALA A 213 6.25 14.23 -9.67
CA ALA A 213 6.00 15.51 -9.03
C ALA A 213 4.59 15.57 -8.40
N ILE A 214 3.59 15.01 -9.08
CA ILE A 214 2.22 14.88 -8.56
C ILE A 214 2.19 13.97 -7.33
N ALA A 215 2.75 12.77 -7.42
CA ALA A 215 2.81 11.81 -6.31
C ALA A 215 3.56 12.40 -5.09
N SER A 216 4.66 13.12 -5.34
CA SER A 216 5.47 13.81 -4.34
C SER A 216 4.70 14.93 -3.64
N ALA A 217 3.97 15.76 -4.39
CA ALA A 217 3.11 16.78 -3.81
C ALA A 217 1.97 16.16 -2.98
N ALA A 218 1.36 15.07 -3.46
CA ALA A 218 0.32 14.36 -2.73
C ALA A 218 0.82 13.77 -1.40
N ALA A 219 2.03 13.20 -1.36
CA ALA A 219 2.65 12.71 -0.13
C ALA A 219 2.90 13.83 0.90
N ARG A 220 3.01 15.09 0.47
CA ARG A 220 3.15 16.25 1.35
C ARG A 220 1.83 16.95 1.68
N GLY A 221 0.70 16.51 1.10
CA GLY A 221 -0.57 17.21 1.24
C GLY A 221 -0.63 18.53 0.46
N GLU A 222 0.23 18.72 -0.55
CA GLU A 222 0.39 19.93 -1.33
C GLU A 222 -0.19 19.82 -2.75
N HIS A 223 -0.75 18.67 -3.11
CA HIS A 223 -1.39 18.49 -4.40
C HIS A 223 -2.77 19.18 -4.42
N VAL A 224 -3.15 19.68 -5.59
CA VAL A 224 -4.45 20.28 -5.88
C VAL A 224 -5.16 19.38 -6.88
N PRO A 225 -6.01 18.43 -6.40
CA PRO A 225 -6.77 17.55 -7.27
C PRO A 225 -7.85 18.32 -8.05
N GLY A 226 -8.22 17.79 -9.21
CA GLY A 226 -9.42 18.19 -9.93
C GLY A 226 -10.70 17.85 -9.17
N ALA A 227 -11.81 18.49 -9.55
CA ALA A 227 -13.10 18.25 -8.92
C ALA A 227 -13.56 16.79 -9.11
N GLY A 228 -13.82 16.09 -8.00
CA GLY A 228 -14.25 14.69 -7.98
C GLY A 228 -13.12 13.66 -8.09
N GLU A 229 -11.86 14.07 -8.27
CA GLU A 229 -10.73 13.14 -8.26
C GLU A 229 -10.56 12.52 -6.87
N GLY A 230 -10.40 11.20 -6.83
CA GLY A 230 -10.29 10.45 -5.57
C GLY A 230 -11.61 10.13 -4.88
N ASP A 231 -12.74 10.68 -5.33
CA ASP A 231 -14.05 10.22 -4.84
C ASP A 231 -14.29 8.76 -5.26
N HIS A 232 -15.09 8.02 -4.50
CA HIS A 232 -15.69 6.78 -4.96
C HIS A 232 -17.02 7.10 -5.65
N ALA A 233 -16.99 7.13 -6.98
CA ALA A 233 -18.17 7.29 -7.81
C ALA A 233 -18.68 5.93 -8.32
N ILE A 234 -20.01 5.82 -8.49
CA ILE A 234 -20.62 4.67 -9.14
C ILE A 234 -20.29 4.75 -10.63
N ALA A 235 -19.58 3.74 -11.15
CA ALA A 235 -19.35 3.56 -12.58
C ALA A 235 -20.65 3.19 -13.32
#